data_AF-A0A7C6QTE0-F1
#
_entry.id   AF-A0A7C6QTE0-F1
#
_cell.length_a   1.000
_cell.length_b   1.000
_cell.length_c   1.000
_cell.angle_alpha   90.00
_cell.angle_beta   90.00
_cell.angle_gamma   90.00
#
_symmetry.space_group_name_H-M   'P 1'
#
loop_
_entity.id
_entity.type
_entity.pdbx_description
1 polymer ?
#
loop_
_entity_poly.entity_id
_entity_poly.type
_entity_poly.pdbx_seq_one_letter_code
_entity_poly.pdbx_strand_id
1 'polypeptide(L)'
;MNEIKKVKIDGNEKAAAIMPLYHANMHEEAKRLEMEVLEEIKKSGQKMCPCTGICDRAGNCVDCVLLHRAHKDHLPRCFWKMVIERVPEHRGLCDEKPRKDITNSFENQPK
;
A
#
# COMPACT_ATOMS: atom_id res chain seq x y z
N MET A 1 6.94 11.43 -25.39
CA MET A 1 6.61 11.39 -23.95
C MET A 1 5.25 10.74 -23.85
N ASN A 2 5.15 9.52 -23.31
CA ASN A 2 3.86 8.87 -23.12
C ASN A 2 3.11 9.60 -22.01
N GLU A 3 1.89 10.04 -22.32
CA GLU A 3 1.01 10.70 -21.37
C GLU A 3 0.58 9.69 -20.29
N ILE A 4 0.88 10.00 -19.03
CA ILE A 4 0.47 9.18 -17.88
C ILE A 4 -1.04 9.32 -17.73
N LYS A 5 -1.79 8.29 -18.14
CA LYS A 5 -3.24 8.24 -17.91
C LYS A 5 -3.49 8.13 -16.40
N LYS A 6 -4.02 9.19 -15.79
CA LYS A 6 -4.31 9.21 -14.35
C LYS A 6 -5.43 8.22 -14.03
N VAL A 7 -5.13 7.20 -13.23
CA VAL A 7 -6.10 6.18 -12.79
C VAL A 7 -6.40 6.39 -11.32
N LYS A 8 -7.68 6.33 -10.94
CA LYS A 8 -8.12 6.34 -9.55
C LYS A 8 -7.77 4.99 -8.92
N ILE A 9 -6.93 4.99 -7.88
CA ILE A 9 -6.50 3.78 -7.18
C ILE A 9 -7.28 3.66 -5.88
N ASP A 10 -7.15 4.65 -4.99
CA ASP A 10 -7.96 4.72 -3.77
C ASP A 10 -9.45 4.90 -4.13
N GLY A 11 -10.29 3.98 -3.67
CA GLY A 11 -11.72 4.00 -3.96
C GLY A 11 -12.03 3.81 -5.45
N ASN A 12 -11.21 3.04 -6.16
CA ASN A 12 -11.51 2.61 -7.54
C ASN A 12 -12.83 1.83 -7.57
N GLU A 13 -13.78 2.28 -8.41
CA GLU A 13 -15.13 1.71 -8.48
C GLU A 13 -15.15 0.27 -8.99
N LYS A 14 -14.31 -0.06 -9.98
CA LYS A 14 -14.16 -1.44 -10.47
C LYS A 14 -13.59 -2.33 -9.37
N ALA A 15 -12.57 -1.87 -8.64
CA ALA A 15 -11.98 -2.61 -7.53
C ALA A 15 -12.99 -2.87 -6.41
N ALA A 16 -13.84 -1.88 -6.10
CA ALA A 16 -14.88 -2.01 -5.08
C ALA A 16 -15.93 -3.08 -5.41
N ALA A 17 -16.15 -3.37 -6.70
CA ALA A 17 -17.10 -4.40 -7.15
C ALA A 17 -16.57 -5.84 -7.03
N ILE A 18 -15.26 -6.05 -6.82
CA ILE A 18 -14.64 -7.38 -6.74
C ILE A 18 -15.13 -8.16 -5.51
N MET A 19 -15.15 -7.54 -4.33
CA MET A 19 -15.56 -8.22 -3.10
C MET A 19 -17.03 -8.67 -3.10
N PRO A 20 -18.01 -7.87 -3.57
CA PRO A 20 -19.37 -8.35 -3.81
C PRO A 20 -19.46 -9.61 -4.67
N LEU A 21 -18.66 -9.72 -5.73
CA LEU A 21 -18.64 -10.92 -6.59
C LEU A 21 -18.14 -12.15 -5.83
N TYR A 22 -17.11 -12.00 -4.99
CA TYR A 22 -16.66 -13.08 -4.11
C TYR A 22 -17.74 -13.50 -3.11
N HIS A 23 -18.43 -12.55 -2.49
CA HIS A 23 -19.55 -12.85 -1.58
C HIS A 23 -20.72 -13.55 -2.28
N ALA A 24 -20.88 -13.34 -3.59
CA ALA A 24 -21.87 -14.01 -4.42
C ALA A 24 -21.39 -15.37 -5.00
N ASN A 25 -20.23 -15.90 -4.58
CA ASN A 25 -19.58 -17.09 -5.13
C ASN A 25 -19.25 -17.01 -6.63
N MET A 26 -19.15 -15.81 -7.20
CA MET A 26 -18.78 -15.58 -8.60
C MET A 26 -17.26 -15.44 -8.75
N HIS A 27 -16.51 -16.46 -8.34
CA HIS A 27 -15.05 -16.39 -8.21
C HIS A 27 -14.32 -16.10 -9.53
N GLU A 28 -14.77 -16.69 -10.65
CA GLU A 28 -14.15 -16.47 -11.96
C GLU A 28 -14.36 -15.03 -12.46
N GLU A 29 -15.55 -14.48 -12.23
CA GLU A 29 -15.87 -13.08 -12.56
C GLU A 29 -15.03 -12.12 -11.71
N ALA A 30 -14.94 -12.39 -10.40
CA ALA A 30 -14.13 -11.60 -9.47
C ALA A 30 -12.66 -11.58 -9.89
N LYS A 31 -12.10 -12.74 -10.22
CA LYS A 31 -10.71 -12.88 -10.65
C LYS A 31 -10.45 -12.19 -11.99
N ARG A 32 -11.40 -12.25 -12.94
CA ARG A 32 -11.27 -11.53 -14.21
C ARG A 32 -11.22 -10.02 -13.99
N LEU A 33 -12.12 -9.49 -13.16
CA LEU A 33 -12.18 -8.08 -12.83
C LEU A 33 -10.93 -7.62 -12.06
N GLU A 34 -10.42 -8.43 -11.13
CA GLU A 34 -9.16 -8.16 -10.44
C GLU A 34 -7.99 -8.00 -11.41
N MET A 35 -7.85 -8.93 -12.36
CA MET A 35 -6.79 -8.86 -13.37
C MET A 35 -6.92 -7.64 -14.27
N GLU A 36 -8.14 -7.26 -14.67
CA GLU A 36 -8.39 -6.05 -15.46
C GLU A 36 -7.97 -4.79 -14.71
N VAL A 37 -8.38 -4.65 -13.44
CA VAL A 37 -8.02 -3.49 -12.61
C VAL A 37 -6.51 -3.41 -12.40
N LEU A 38 -5.86 -4.53 -12.09
CA LEU A 38 -4.40 -4.58 -11.91
C LEU A 38 -3.66 -4.18 -13.20
N GLU A 39 -4.12 -4.66 -14.35
CA GLU A 39 -3.55 -4.34 -15.65
C GLU A 39 -3.70 -2.85 -16.00
N GLU A 40 -4.88 -2.27 -15.77
CA GLU A 40 -5.14 -0.83 -15.96
C GLU A 40 -4.23 0.04 -15.08
N ILE A 41 -4.11 -0.31 -13.80
CA ILE A 41 -3.27 0.42 -12.85
C ILE A 41 -1.79 0.29 -13.23
N LYS A 42 -1.32 -0.90 -13.60
CA LYS A 42 0.08 -1.10 -14.05
C LYS A 42 0.38 -0.29 -15.30
N LYS A 43 -0.49 -0.34 -16.32
CA LYS A 43 -0.34 0.41 -17.57
C LYS A 43 -0.37 1.92 -17.38
N SER A 44 -1.02 2.42 -16.34
CA SER A 44 -1.03 3.85 -16.04
C SER A 44 0.38 4.40 -15.77
N GLY A 45 1.31 3.57 -15.27
CA GLY A 45 2.63 4.02 -14.82
C GLY A 45 2.57 4.98 -13.61
N GLN A 46 1.40 5.14 -12.98
CA GLN A 46 1.20 6.04 -11.87
C GLN A 46 1.97 5.55 -10.64
N LYS A 47 2.88 6.39 -10.13
CA LYS A 47 3.62 6.11 -8.90
C LYS A 47 2.67 6.27 -7.70
N MET A 48 2.52 5.19 -6.93
CA MET A 48 1.59 5.15 -5.78
C MET A 48 2.13 5.83 -4.53
N CYS A 49 3.46 6.00 -4.43
CA CYS A 49 4.06 6.52 -3.20
C CYS A 49 3.96 8.05 -3.15
N PRO A 50 3.31 8.63 -2.12
CA PRO A 50 3.25 10.09 -1.94
C PRO A 50 4.56 10.65 -1.34
N CYS A 51 5.66 9.89 -1.33
CA CYS A 51 6.92 10.35 -0.78
C CYS A 51 7.45 11.54 -1.60
N THR A 52 7.80 12.62 -0.91
CA THR A 52 8.45 13.81 -1.50
C THR A 52 9.97 13.67 -1.57
N GLY A 53 10.54 12.65 -0.91
CA GLY A 53 11.97 12.35 -0.95
C GLY A 53 12.42 11.72 -2.27
N ILE A 54 13.72 11.83 -2.56
CA ILE A 54 14.36 11.15 -3.68
C ILE A 54 14.32 9.64 -3.39
N CYS A 55 13.56 8.88 -4.17
CA CYS A 55 13.39 7.45 -4.00
C CYS A 55 13.45 6.74 -5.36
N ASP A 56 14.55 6.05 -5.60
CA ASP A 56 14.77 5.30 -6.86
C ASP A 56 13.81 4.12 -7.03
N ARG A 57 13.10 3.75 -5.95
CA ARG A 57 12.13 2.66 -5.90
C ARG A 57 10.69 3.12 -6.09
N ALA A 58 10.44 4.41 -6.36
CA ALA A 58 9.09 4.94 -6.51
C ALA A 58 8.36 4.27 -7.69
N GLY A 59 7.31 3.51 -7.39
CA GLY A 59 6.58 2.69 -8.36
C GLY A 59 6.94 1.20 -8.33
N ASN A 60 8.02 0.81 -7.63
CA ASN A 60 8.32 -0.58 -7.33
C ASN A 60 7.80 -0.94 -5.92
N CYS A 61 6.56 -1.42 -5.87
CA CYS A 61 5.90 -1.78 -4.62
C CYS A 61 6.61 -2.94 -3.88
N VAL A 62 7.18 -3.90 -4.61
CA VAL A 62 7.85 -5.07 -4.01
C VAL A 62 9.08 -4.62 -3.22
N ASP A 63 9.99 -3.88 -3.86
CA ASP A 63 11.20 -3.38 -3.21
C ASP A 63 10.87 -2.46 -2.03
N CYS A 64 9.84 -1.61 -2.19
CA CYS A 64 9.39 -0.72 -1.15
C CYS A 64 8.93 -1.50 0.10
N VAL A 65 8.04 -2.49 -0.08
CA VAL A 65 7.56 -3.33 1.03
C VAL A 65 8.69 -4.13 1.67
N LEU A 66 9.58 -4.73 0.87
CA LEU A 66 10.69 -5.53 1.37
C LEU A 66 11.63 -4.73 2.27
N LEU A 67 12.04 -3.53 1.84
CA LEU A 67 12.95 -2.69 2.63
C LEU A 67 12.28 -2.16 3.90
N HIS A 68 11.03 -1.69 3.83
CA HIS A 68 10.32 -1.23 5.04
C HIS A 68 10.14 -2.37 6.05
N ARG A 69 9.86 -3.59 5.58
CA ARG A 69 9.79 -4.78 6.44
C ARG A 69 11.14 -5.14 7.05
N ALA A 70 12.22 -5.06 6.27
CA ALA A 70 13.57 -5.37 6.75
C ALA A 70 14.02 -4.36 7.82
N HIS A 71 13.75 -3.07 7.63
CA HIS A 71 14.11 -2.03 8.58
C HIS A 71 13.21 -2.00 9.83
N LYS A 72 11.96 -2.49 9.73
CA LYS A 72 10.95 -2.43 10.81
C LYS A 72 10.72 -1.01 11.37
N ASP A 73 10.94 0.01 10.55
CA ASP A 73 10.87 1.41 10.96
C ASP A 73 9.42 1.91 10.96
N HIS A 74 8.84 2.05 9.76
CA HIS A 74 7.48 2.53 9.55
C HIS A 74 6.81 1.83 8.35
N LEU A 75 5.49 1.96 8.25
CA LEU A 75 4.74 1.44 7.10
C LEU A 75 5.13 2.17 5.80
N PRO A 76 5.17 1.50 4.64
CA PRO A 76 5.33 2.19 3.36
C PRO A 76 4.28 3.30 3.20
N ARG A 77 4.70 4.48 2.72
CA ARG A 77 3.79 5.65 2.60
C ARG A 77 2.57 5.41 1.72
N CYS A 78 2.66 4.47 0.77
CA CYS A 78 1.53 4.03 -0.05
C CYS A 78 0.35 3.55 0.80
N PHE A 79 0.56 3.08 2.04
CA PHE A 79 -0.49 2.60 2.94
C PHE A 79 -0.98 3.64 3.94
N TRP A 80 -0.29 4.77 4.09
CA TRP A 80 -0.56 5.70 5.19
C TRP A 80 -1.99 6.22 5.16
N LYS A 81 -2.48 6.63 3.98
CA LYS A 81 -3.84 7.13 3.83
C LYS A 81 -4.87 6.10 4.28
N MET A 82 -4.72 4.85 3.84
CA MET A 82 -5.59 3.75 4.25
C MET A 82 -5.60 3.55 5.76
N VAL A 83 -4.43 3.56 6.40
CA VAL A 83 -4.31 3.36 7.85
C VAL A 83 -4.89 4.55 8.62
N ILE A 84 -4.55 5.78 8.23
CA ILE A 84 -5.02 7.00 8.89
C ILE A 84 -6.55 7.13 8.79
N GLU A 85 -7.14 6.79 7.63
CA GLU A 85 -8.59 6.86 7.43
C GLU A 85 -9.34 5.75 8.16
N ARG A 86 -8.74 4.55 8.31
CA ARG A 86 -9.40 3.36 8.87
C ARG A 86 -9.20 3.21 10.38
N VAL A 87 -8.01 3.53 10.88
CA VAL A 87 -7.56 3.34 12.27
C VAL A 87 -6.71 4.55 12.74
N PRO A 88 -7.32 5.75 12.89
CA PRO A 88 -6.59 6.97 13.21
C PRO A 88 -5.72 6.89 14.46
N GLU A 89 -6.12 6.09 15.45
CA GLU A 89 -5.38 5.83 16.68
C GLU A 89 -4.01 5.14 16.46
N HIS A 90 -3.85 4.48 15.31
CA HIS A 90 -2.61 3.82 14.88
C HIS A 90 -1.77 4.68 13.92
N ARG A 91 -2.05 5.98 13.80
CA ARG A 91 -1.26 6.93 12.97
C ARG A 91 0.25 6.91 13.25
N GLY A 92 0.66 6.48 14.45
CA GLY A 92 2.08 6.33 14.81
C GLY A 92 2.85 5.31 13.96
N LEU A 93 2.16 4.40 13.27
CA LEU A 93 2.76 3.49 12.27
C LEU A 93 3.13 4.21 10.96
N CYS A 94 2.63 5.42 10.78
CA CYS A 94 2.81 6.29 9.63
C CYS A 94 3.76 7.46 9.93
N ASP A 95 4.59 7.36 10.97
CA ASP A 95 5.59 8.37 11.32
C ASP A 95 6.99 7.89 10.93
N GLU A 96 7.85 8.79 10.45
CA GLU A 96 9.24 8.49 10.02
C GLU A 96 10.20 8.23 11.18
N LYS A 97 9.75 8.39 12.42
CA LYS A 97 10.58 8.20 13.61
C LYS A 97 10.07 6.99 14.38
N PRO A 98 10.94 6.04 14.75
CA PRO A 98 10.55 4.98 15.65
C PRO A 98 10.02 5.61 16.95
N ARG A 99 8.78 5.26 17.29
CA ARG A 99 8.15 5.50 18.58
C ARG A 99 9.13 5.05 19.69
N LYS A 100 9.67 6.00 20.46
CA LYS A 100 10.68 5.74 21.52
C LYS A 100 10.19 4.75 22.59
N ASP A 101 8.89 4.49 22.63
CA ASP A 101 8.21 3.52 23.50
C ASP A 101 8.30 2.07 22.98
N ILE A 102 8.72 1.81 21.73
CA ILE A 102 8.87 0.45 21.18
C ILE A 102 10.30 -0.07 21.33
N THR A 103 11.30 0.81 21.45
CA THR A 103 12.72 0.40 21.60
C THR A 103 12.99 -0.34 22.92
N ASN A 104 12.20 -0.09 23.97
CA ASN A 104 12.35 -0.77 25.27
C ASN A 104 11.78 -2.21 25.28
N SER A 105 11.05 -2.63 24.24
CA SER A 105 10.40 -3.94 24.19
C SER A 105 11.27 -5.04 23.57
N PHE A 106 12.36 -4.67 22.90
CA PHE A 106 13.29 -5.60 22.25
C PHE A 106 14.62 -5.75 22.98
N GLU A 107 14.94 -4.88 23.95
CA GLU A 107 16.14 -4.99 24.77
C GLU A 107 16.05 -6.11 25.84
N ASN A 108 14.85 -6.66 26.09
CA ASN A 108 14.61 -7.67 27.12
C ASN A 108 14.21 -9.05 26.57
N GLN A 109 14.50 -9.36 25.31
CA GLN A 109 14.34 -10.74 24.82
C GLN A 109 15.63 -11.53 25.10
N PRO A 110 15.57 -12.66 25.85
CA PRO A 110 16.77 -13.45 26.14
C PRO A 110 17.37 -13.99 24.84
N LYS A 111 18.70 -13.94 24.75
CA LYS A 111 19.50 -14.47 23.63
C LYS A 111 19.33 -15.97 23.45
#